data_AF-A0A229SR04-F1
#
_entry.id   AF-A0A229SR04-F1
#
_cell.length_a   1.000
_cell.length_b   1.000
_cell.length_c   1.000
_cell.angle_alpha   90.00
_cell.angle_beta   90.00
_cell.angle_gamma   90.00
#
_symmetry.space_group_name_H-M   'P 1'
#
loop_
_entity.id
_entity.type
_entity.pdbx_description
1 polymer ?
#
loop_
_entity_poly.entity_id
_entity_poly.type
_entity_poly.pdbx_seq_one_letter_code
_entity_poly.pdbx_strand_id
1 'polypeptide(L)'
;MTVAVAAASLAAVGIAVAAPRTPAPPPATPNSSCTLKVPEDPLSARGLATPYQLAATDQRQGACHEAVDAQGAFAEATILDPATGKLSVYHPLVVDAGRAPAAPPVVPALPRNAVVGLWFGFNGDTLTLGGSPAALKAGRCVNGLGRSLFGQVAFCGAQAFFDAANTAVRAGKLRIPPLGRAKDGRPCPSVRDFSLVDQDQSDNVTTTYLATRDGRTAQATAANARVLGKPATLANGSDNRLLDAFVDPALGCTPFTVPDLTDRGRPTTSLALNELQAAAGQRNPVALVPPGDPMTLVGGKPSTAKTNLYRAGVDQPPLDRRTASTRAYCRTLRSAGLDRLTADRRLLRPAPSPDDGVSLLKFLTDRLQGSLQQLGCTRPAASAHPGAAAEPDPADQAAATDAVRTLGTLENG
;
A
#
# COMPACT_ATOMS: atom_id res chain seq x y z
N MET A 1 -64.89 -65.90 -11.74
CA MET A 1 -63.53 -65.34 -11.73
C MET A 1 -63.31 -64.67 -13.07
N THR A 2 -63.48 -63.36 -13.09
CA THR A 2 -63.67 -62.57 -14.32
C THR A 2 -62.32 -62.07 -14.82
N VAL A 3 -61.93 -62.53 -16.01
CA VAL A 3 -60.74 -62.07 -16.75
C VAL A 3 -61.14 -60.82 -17.52
N ALA A 4 -60.44 -59.70 -17.28
CA ALA A 4 -60.61 -58.46 -18.04
C ALA A 4 -59.47 -58.33 -19.06
N VAL A 5 -59.84 -58.15 -20.32
CA VAL A 5 -58.97 -57.75 -21.44
C VAL A 5 -58.88 -56.21 -21.43
N ALA A 6 -57.67 -55.65 -21.48
CA ALA A 6 -57.46 -54.22 -21.69
C ALA A 6 -56.32 -53.96 -22.68
N ALA A 7 -56.57 -53.00 -23.58
CA ALA A 7 -55.86 -52.73 -24.81
C ALA A 7 -54.46 -52.11 -24.62
N ALA A 8 -53.57 -52.40 -25.56
CA ALA A 8 -52.21 -51.87 -25.63
C ALA A 8 -52.18 -50.38 -26.03
N SER A 9 -51.42 -49.58 -25.27
CA SER A 9 -51.10 -48.17 -25.58
C SER A 9 -49.61 -48.06 -25.91
N LEU A 10 -49.27 -47.39 -27.01
CA LEU A 10 -47.88 -47.10 -27.42
C LEU A 10 -47.19 -46.15 -26.44
N ALA A 11 -46.01 -46.52 -25.96
CA ALA A 11 -45.16 -45.67 -25.12
C ALA A 11 -44.32 -44.70 -25.98
N ALA A 12 -44.47 -43.39 -25.75
CA ALA A 12 -43.58 -42.38 -26.29
C ALA A 12 -42.42 -42.14 -25.30
N VAL A 13 -41.18 -42.39 -25.72
CA VAL A 13 -39.96 -42.07 -24.97
C VAL A 13 -39.71 -40.57 -25.09
N GLY A 14 -39.96 -39.82 -24.02
CA GLY A 14 -39.63 -38.40 -23.93
C GLY A 14 -38.15 -38.21 -23.62
N ILE A 15 -37.36 -37.79 -24.61
CA ILE A 15 -35.99 -37.30 -24.42
C ILE A 15 -36.11 -35.89 -23.83
N ALA A 16 -35.75 -35.72 -22.55
CA ALA A 16 -35.62 -34.40 -21.94
C ALA A 16 -34.37 -33.72 -22.52
N VAL A 17 -34.56 -32.79 -23.46
CA VAL A 17 -33.49 -31.91 -23.95
C VAL A 17 -33.17 -30.92 -22.83
N ALA A 18 -32.00 -31.07 -22.21
CA ALA A 18 -31.50 -30.09 -21.26
C ALA A 18 -31.34 -28.73 -21.96
N ALA A 19 -32.01 -27.70 -21.44
CA ALA A 19 -31.84 -26.34 -21.94
C ALA A 19 -30.35 -25.95 -21.90
N PRO A 20 -29.84 -25.26 -22.95
CA PRO A 20 -28.47 -24.78 -22.94
C PRO A 20 -28.29 -23.86 -21.72
N ARG A 21 -27.41 -24.26 -20.80
CA ARG A 21 -26.98 -23.38 -19.70
C ARG A 21 -26.35 -22.16 -20.36
N THR A 22 -26.95 -21.00 -20.15
CA THR A 22 -26.30 -19.73 -20.48
C THR A 22 -24.91 -19.74 -19.83
N PRO A 23 -23.83 -19.44 -20.59
CA PRO A 23 -22.53 -19.24 -19.99
C PRO A 23 -22.66 -18.23 -18.85
N ALA A 24 -22.08 -18.54 -17.69
CA ALA A 24 -21.97 -17.54 -16.63
C ALA A 24 -21.30 -16.30 -17.24
N PRO A 25 -21.82 -15.08 -16.96
CA PRO A 25 -21.16 -13.87 -17.43
C PRO A 25 -19.69 -13.89 -16.95
N PRO A 26 -18.75 -13.41 -17.78
CA PRO A 26 -17.36 -13.30 -17.35
C PRO A 26 -17.31 -12.49 -16.04
N PRO A 27 -16.38 -12.84 -15.12
CA PRO A 27 -16.24 -12.08 -13.89
C PRO A 27 -16.06 -10.61 -14.23
N ALA A 28 -16.85 -9.74 -13.59
CA ALA A 28 -16.77 -8.32 -13.83
C ALA A 28 -15.35 -7.84 -13.53
N THR A 29 -14.74 -7.11 -14.45
CA THR A 29 -13.46 -6.44 -14.21
C THR A 29 -13.62 -5.56 -12.97
N PRO A 30 -12.78 -5.72 -11.94
CA PRO A 30 -12.85 -4.88 -10.76
C PRO A 30 -12.71 -3.40 -11.14
N ASN A 31 -13.61 -2.56 -10.65
CA ASN A 31 -13.49 -1.11 -10.76
C ASN A 31 -12.18 -0.66 -10.08
N SER A 32 -11.28 -0.04 -10.85
CA SER A 32 -9.98 0.39 -10.35
C SER A 32 -10.01 1.77 -9.70
N SER A 33 -11.16 2.45 -9.68
CA SER A 33 -11.33 3.78 -9.07
C SER A 33 -12.47 3.80 -8.05
N CYS A 34 -12.09 3.95 -6.78
CA CYS A 34 -13.03 3.90 -5.67
C CYS A 34 -12.96 5.18 -4.81
N THR A 35 -14.06 5.49 -4.15
CA THR A 35 -14.17 6.56 -3.17
C THR A 35 -14.23 5.96 -1.78
N LEU A 36 -13.32 6.40 -0.89
CA LEU A 36 -13.34 6.10 0.53
C LEU A 36 -14.00 7.25 1.29
N LYS A 37 -15.16 7.00 1.89
CA LYS A 37 -15.85 7.98 2.72
C LYS A 37 -15.19 8.06 4.09
N VAL A 38 -14.56 9.21 4.36
CA VAL A 38 -13.96 9.55 5.65
C VAL A 38 -15.08 9.93 6.64
N PRO A 39 -15.08 9.36 7.87
CA PRO A 39 -16.05 9.70 8.90
C PRO A 39 -15.81 11.11 9.47
N GLU A 40 -16.80 11.64 10.18
CA GLU A 40 -16.64 12.89 10.93
C GLU A 40 -15.56 12.74 12.02
N ASP A 41 -14.82 13.83 12.27
CA ASP A 41 -13.72 13.89 13.24
C ASP A 41 -12.73 12.71 13.12
N PRO A 42 -12.15 12.46 11.93
CA PRO A 42 -11.43 11.21 11.64
C PRO A 42 -10.16 11.00 12.47
N LEU A 43 -9.67 12.06 13.13
CA LEU A 43 -8.50 12.03 14.02
C LEU A 43 -8.88 11.83 15.51
N SER A 44 -10.16 11.65 15.82
CA SER A 44 -10.66 11.38 17.17
C SER A 44 -10.81 9.87 17.42
N ALA A 45 -10.91 9.45 18.69
CA ALA A 45 -11.15 8.04 19.03
C ALA A 45 -12.42 7.48 18.36
N ARG A 46 -13.48 8.29 18.30
CA ARG A 46 -14.75 7.93 17.64
C ARG A 46 -14.60 7.86 16.13
N GLY A 47 -13.92 8.82 15.51
CA GLY A 47 -13.67 8.83 14.07
C GLY A 47 -12.83 7.63 13.62
N LEU A 48 -11.76 7.33 14.34
CA LEU A 48 -10.92 6.15 14.10
C LEU A 48 -11.71 4.83 14.23
N ALA A 49 -12.62 4.73 15.20
CA ALA A 49 -13.46 3.54 15.39
C ALA A 49 -14.66 3.45 14.45
N THR A 50 -14.99 4.52 13.72
CA THR A 50 -16.11 4.51 12.77
C THR A 50 -15.64 3.88 11.46
N PRO A 51 -16.33 2.85 10.94
CA PRO A 51 -15.95 2.25 9.67
C PRO A 51 -15.95 3.27 8.53
N TYR A 52 -14.85 3.30 7.80
CA TYR A 52 -14.71 4.05 6.56
C TYR A 52 -15.41 3.25 5.45
N GLN A 53 -16.12 3.93 4.57
CA GLN A 53 -16.99 3.25 3.61
C GLN A 53 -16.42 3.34 2.19
N LEU A 54 -16.13 2.21 1.58
CA LEU A 54 -15.67 2.09 0.21
C LEU A 54 -16.87 1.98 -0.75
N ALA A 55 -16.86 2.78 -1.81
CA ALA A 55 -17.84 2.71 -2.89
C ALA A 55 -17.17 3.02 -4.23
N ALA A 56 -17.83 2.66 -5.34
CA ALA A 56 -17.40 3.09 -6.66
C ALA A 56 -17.43 4.61 -6.78
N THR A 57 -16.37 5.21 -7.32
CA THR A 57 -16.37 6.64 -7.69
C THR A 57 -17.33 6.89 -8.85
N ASP A 58 -17.30 6.01 -9.85
CA ASP A 58 -18.26 5.95 -10.94
C ASP A 58 -18.92 4.57 -10.98
N GLN A 59 -20.20 4.51 -10.62
CA GLN A 59 -20.98 3.27 -10.57
C GLN A 59 -21.13 2.60 -11.95
N ARG A 60 -20.93 3.33 -13.05
CA ARG A 60 -21.00 2.77 -14.40
C ARG A 60 -19.79 1.89 -14.74
N GLN A 61 -18.70 2.04 -13.99
CA GLN A 61 -17.47 1.25 -14.15
C GLN A 61 -17.45 0.01 -13.25
N GLY A 62 -18.59 -0.33 -12.64
CA GLY A 62 -18.72 -1.46 -11.72
C GLY A 62 -18.64 -1.04 -10.25
N ALA A 63 -18.96 -1.99 -9.36
CA ALA A 63 -18.90 -1.78 -7.93
C ALA A 63 -17.47 -1.88 -7.38
N CYS A 64 -17.25 -1.29 -6.20
CA CYS A 64 -16.06 -1.54 -5.38
C CYS A 64 -16.44 -2.39 -4.19
N HIS A 65 -15.66 -3.43 -3.95
CA HIS A 65 -15.84 -4.35 -2.83
C HIS A 65 -14.52 -4.49 -2.08
N GLU A 66 -14.54 -4.17 -0.78
CA GLU A 66 -13.37 -4.21 0.08
C GLU A 66 -12.78 -5.62 0.18
N ALA A 67 -13.62 -6.66 0.09
CA ALA A 67 -13.17 -8.05 0.12
C ALA A 67 -12.55 -8.54 -1.21
N VAL A 68 -12.43 -7.69 -2.23
CA VAL A 68 -11.73 -8.00 -3.48
C VAL A 68 -10.32 -7.44 -3.39
N ASP A 69 -9.31 -8.31 -3.44
CA ASP A 69 -7.90 -7.93 -3.21
C ASP A 69 -7.43 -6.76 -4.08
N ALA A 70 -7.82 -6.74 -5.36
CA ALA A 70 -7.48 -5.67 -6.31
C ALA A 70 -8.23 -4.34 -6.09
N GLN A 71 -9.12 -4.27 -5.09
CA GLN A 71 -9.91 -3.08 -4.74
C GLN A 71 -9.85 -2.75 -3.25
N GLY A 72 -9.08 -3.48 -2.44
CA GLY A 72 -9.01 -3.24 -1.00
C GLY A 72 -8.47 -1.84 -0.71
N ALA A 73 -9.14 -1.11 0.17
CA ALA A 73 -8.69 0.17 0.70
C ALA A 73 -8.35 0.02 2.19
N PHE A 74 -7.19 0.51 2.59
CA PHE A 74 -6.63 0.28 3.92
C PHE A 74 -6.45 1.62 4.62
N ALA A 75 -6.66 1.65 5.94
CA ALA A 75 -6.47 2.83 6.76
C ALA A 75 -5.53 2.49 7.92
N GLU A 76 -4.64 3.41 8.26
CA GLU A 76 -3.63 3.22 9.30
C GLU A 76 -3.40 4.52 10.06
N ALA A 77 -3.53 4.48 11.38
CA ALA A 77 -3.27 5.62 12.24
C ALA A 77 -2.02 5.39 13.08
N THR A 78 -1.14 6.38 13.13
CA THR A 78 -0.06 6.46 14.12
C THR A 78 -0.33 7.63 15.04
N ILE A 79 -0.22 7.36 16.34
CA ILE A 79 -0.70 8.24 17.40
C ILE A 79 0.49 8.57 18.31
N LEU A 80 0.70 9.85 18.53
CA LEU A 80 1.71 10.38 19.45
C LEU A 80 1.03 10.92 20.72
N ASP A 81 1.50 10.48 21.88
CA ASP A 81 1.27 11.14 23.16
C ASP A 81 2.24 12.33 23.31
N PRO A 82 1.79 13.59 23.23
CA PRO A 82 2.70 14.73 23.34
C PRO A 82 3.30 14.92 24.74
N ALA A 83 2.67 14.37 25.78
CA ALA A 83 3.19 14.47 27.14
C ALA A 83 4.46 13.63 27.29
N THR A 84 4.40 12.37 26.84
CA THR A 84 5.45 11.37 27.06
C THR A 84 6.35 11.12 25.86
N GLY A 85 5.92 11.46 24.64
CA GLY A 85 6.59 11.09 23.40
C GLY A 85 6.34 9.65 22.94
N LYS A 86 5.47 8.89 23.64
CA LYS A 86 5.14 7.51 23.27
C LYS A 86 4.31 7.47 21.99
N LEU A 87 4.59 6.46 21.18
CA LEU A 87 3.85 6.14 19.96
C LEU A 87 2.96 4.90 20.18
N SER A 88 1.84 4.87 19.47
CA SER A 88 0.98 3.69 19.32
C SER A 88 0.37 3.69 17.92
N VAL A 89 -0.01 2.51 17.42
CA VAL A 89 -0.70 2.35 16.13
C VAL A 89 -2.15 1.96 16.36
N TYR A 90 -3.02 2.29 15.41
CA TYR A 90 -4.38 1.79 15.35
C TYR A 90 -4.74 1.60 13.88
N HIS A 91 -5.49 0.55 13.55
CA HIS A 91 -5.89 0.20 12.19
C HIS A 91 -7.40 0.45 12.01
N PRO A 92 -7.86 1.65 11.58
CA PRO A 92 -9.28 1.88 11.29
C PRO A 92 -9.81 0.87 10.28
N LEU A 93 -11.09 0.52 10.38
CA LEU A 93 -11.69 -0.48 9.50
C LEU A 93 -12.28 0.18 8.25
N VAL A 94 -12.01 -0.40 7.08
CA VAL A 94 -12.78 -0.13 5.85
C VAL A 94 -13.82 -1.23 5.63
N VAL A 95 -15.01 -0.84 5.18
CA VAL A 95 -16.13 -1.72 4.79
C VAL A 95 -16.76 -1.23 3.49
N ASP A 96 -17.48 -2.09 2.77
CA ASP A 96 -18.36 -1.68 1.67
C ASP A 96 -19.40 -0.65 2.17
N ALA A 97 -19.72 0.33 1.34
CA ALA A 97 -20.72 1.34 1.67
C ALA A 97 -22.09 0.72 1.97
N GLY A 98 -22.67 1.13 3.10
CA GLY A 98 -23.94 0.60 3.58
C GLY A 98 -23.88 -0.79 4.23
N ARG A 99 -22.71 -1.44 4.29
CA ARG A 99 -22.53 -2.73 4.97
C ARG A 99 -22.07 -2.57 6.42
N ALA A 100 -22.56 -3.47 7.26
CA ALA A 100 -22.04 -3.65 8.61
C ALA A 100 -20.73 -4.46 8.56
N PRO A 101 -19.78 -4.20 9.48
CA PRO A 101 -18.55 -4.99 9.57
C PRO A 101 -18.84 -6.43 10.02
N ALA A 102 -17.88 -7.33 9.77
CA ALA A 102 -17.95 -8.71 10.24
C ALA A 102 -17.82 -8.81 11.77
N ALA A 103 -17.10 -7.86 12.38
CA ALA A 103 -17.01 -7.68 13.83
C ALA A 103 -16.93 -6.17 14.15
N PRO A 104 -17.47 -5.70 15.28
CA PRO A 104 -17.38 -4.29 15.67
C PRO A 104 -15.92 -3.81 15.78
N PRO A 105 -15.58 -2.62 15.27
CA PRO A 105 -14.25 -2.06 15.48
C PRO A 105 -13.96 -1.81 16.97
N VAL A 106 -12.71 -2.01 17.36
CA VAL A 106 -12.22 -1.65 18.69
C VAL A 106 -12.19 -0.14 18.82
N VAL A 107 -12.74 0.43 19.88
CA VAL A 107 -12.63 1.87 20.14
C VAL A 107 -11.29 2.15 20.85
N PRO A 108 -10.36 2.92 20.24
CA PRO A 108 -9.07 3.18 20.86
C PRO A 108 -9.19 4.17 22.02
N ALA A 109 -8.42 3.95 23.07
CA ALA A 109 -8.21 4.95 24.13
C ALA A 109 -7.04 5.87 23.72
N LEU A 110 -7.35 7.11 23.33
CA LEU A 110 -6.32 8.07 22.95
C LEU A 110 -5.78 8.82 24.18
N PRO A 111 -4.47 9.13 24.23
CA PRO A 111 -3.93 10.02 25.24
C PRO A 111 -4.56 11.42 25.12
N ARG A 112 -4.50 12.21 26.20
CA ARG A 112 -4.98 13.60 26.15
C ARG A 112 -4.16 14.38 25.14
N ASN A 113 -4.85 15.15 24.29
CA ASN A 113 -4.22 15.94 23.22
C ASN A 113 -3.37 15.11 22.25
N ALA A 114 -3.72 13.83 22.06
CA ALA A 114 -3.04 12.97 21.10
C ALA A 114 -2.90 13.65 19.73
N VAL A 115 -1.72 13.54 19.12
CA VAL A 115 -1.51 13.95 17.73
C VAL A 115 -1.63 12.71 16.87
N VAL A 116 -2.59 12.71 15.95
CA VAL A 116 -2.91 11.55 15.11
C VAL A 116 -2.57 11.87 13.66
N GLY A 117 -1.73 11.03 13.06
CA GLY A 117 -1.61 10.92 11.62
C GLY A 117 -2.40 9.72 11.14
N LEU A 118 -3.03 9.84 9.98
CA LEU A 118 -3.86 8.81 9.35
C LEU A 118 -3.48 8.71 7.87
N TRP A 119 -3.15 7.51 7.41
CA TRP A 119 -2.76 7.21 6.04
C TRP A 119 -3.72 6.20 5.43
N PHE A 120 -3.86 6.26 4.11
CA PHE A 120 -4.70 5.37 3.34
C PHE A 120 -3.91 4.77 2.18
N GLY A 121 -4.02 3.46 2.03
CA GLY A 121 -3.54 2.72 0.87
C GLY A 121 -4.69 2.11 0.09
N PHE A 122 -4.49 1.88 -1.20
CA PHE A 122 -5.49 1.29 -2.07
C PHE A 122 -4.83 0.39 -3.11
N ASN A 123 -5.38 -0.80 -3.32
CA ASN A 123 -4.80 -1.78 -4.25
C ASN A 123 -5.25 -1.60 -5.70
N GLY A 124 -6.26 -0.75 -5.96
CA GLY A 124 -6.66 -0.36 -7.31
C GLY A 124 -5.84 0.82 -7.85
N ASP A 125 -6.30 1.50 -8.90
CA ASP A 125 -5.55 2.59 -9.52
C ASP A 125 -5.69 3.92 -8.76
N THR A 126 -6.90 4.27 -8.33
CA THR A 126 -7.17 5.60 -7.74
C THR A 126 -8.16 5.53 -6.58
N LEU A 127 -7.71 6.03 -5.43
CA LEU A 127 -8.55 6.28 -4.26
C LEU A 127 -8.91 7.76 -4.16
N THR A 128 -10.21 8.04 -4.20
CA THR A 128 -10.74 9.38 -3.89
C THR A 128 -11.18 9.44 -2.43
N LEU A 129 -10.73 10.43 -1.67
CA LEU A 129 -11.30 10.70 -0.35
C LEU A 129 -12.61 11.47 -0.49
N GLY A 130 -13.69 10.85 -0.04
CA GLY A 130 -15.04 11.42 0.05
C GLY A 130 -15.46 11.64 1.50
N GLY A 131 -16.71 12.07 1.70
CA GLY A 131 -17.24 12.44 3.01
C GLY A 131 -17.82 13.85 3.00
N SER A 132 -18.17 14.37 4.17
CA SER A 132 -18.57 15.77 4.25
C SER A 132 -17.34 16.67 4.06
N PRO A 133 -17.49 17.87 3.46
CA PRO A 133 -16.39 18.84 3.42
C PRO A 133 -15.86 19.20 4.80
N ALA A 134 -16.72 19.14 5.83
CA ALA A 134 -16.34 19.37 7.21
C ALA A 134 -15.40 18.26 7.73
N ALA A 135 -15.73 16.98 7.50
CA ALA A 135 -14.90 15.84 7.89
C ALA A 135 -13.50 15.91 7.27
N LEU A 136 -13.42 16.14 5.95
CA LEU A 136 -12.14 16.22 5.24
C LEU A 136 -11.29 17.40 5.74
N LYS A 137 -11.92 18.54 6.01
CA LYS A 137 -11.24 19.72 6.58
C LYS A 137 -10.79 19.48 8.03
N ALA A 138 -11.64 18.88 8.86
CA ALA A 138 -11.33 18.54 10.25
C ALA A 138 -10.17 17.55 10.35
N GLY A 139 -10.13 16.56 9.46
CA GLY A 139 -9.01 15.63 9.31
C GLY A 139 -7.75 16.23 8.69
N ARG A 140 -7.84 17.44 8.11
CA ARG A 140 -6.76 18.03 7.29
C ARG A 140 -6.30 17.05 6.20
N CYS A 141 -7.28 16.46 5.51
CA CYS A 141 -7.04 15.42 4.53
C CYS A 141 -6.44 15.98 3.24
N VAL A 142 -5.48 15.25 2.70
CA VAL A 142 -4.77 15.54 1.45
C VAL A 142 -4.79 14.27 0.62
N ASN A 143 -5.32 14.38 -0.59
CA ASN A 143 -5.44 13.26 -1.55
C ASN A 143 -4.80 13.61 -2.90
N GLY A 144 -4.15 14.78 -3.00
CA GLY A 144 -3.48 15.26 -4.20
C GLY A 144 -3.42 16.78 -4.27
N LEU A 145 -3.20 17.31 -5.48
CA LEU A 145 -3.20 18.74 -5.78
C LEU A 145 -4.41 19.10 -6.65
N GLY A 146 -5.42 19.75 -6.05
CA GLY A 146 -6.66 20.09 -6.75
C GLY A 146 -7.37 18.83 -7.24
N ARG A 147 -7.59 18.72 -8.56
CA ARG A 147 -8.20 17.53 -9.19
C ARG A 147 -7.19 16.43 -9.55
N SER A 148 -5.90 16.67 -9.35
CA SER A 148 -4.85 15.68 -9.61
C SER A 148 -4.59 14.89 -8.34
N LEU A 149 -5.22 13.72 -8.22
CA LEU A 149 -5.07 12.83 -7.08
C LEU A 149 -3.70 12.16 -7.08
N PHE A 150 -3.25 11.70 -5.91
CA PHE A 150 -2.02 10.91 -5.83
C PHE A 150 -2.20 9.56 -6.51
N GLY A 151 -3.37 8.93 -6.43
CA GLY A 151 -3.60 7.58 -6.96
C GLY A 151 -3.98 6.66 -5.80
N GLN A 152 -3.10 5.73 -5.46
CA GLN A 152 -3.27 4.76 -4.38
C GLN A 152 -3.13 5.34 -2.95
N VAL A 153 -2.60 6.56 -2.83
CA VAL A 153 -2.17 7.16 -1.55
C VAL A 153 -3.09 8.32 -1.15
N ALA A 154 -3.42 8.41 0.13
CA ALA A 154 -3.97 9.62 0.73
C ALA A 154 -3.64 9.69 2.23
N PHE A 155 -3.84 10.84 2.86
CA PHE A 155 -3.61 10.98 4.29
C PHE A 155 -4.41 12.12 4.92
N CYS A 156 -4.61 12.07 6.23
CA CYS A 156 -5.20 13.10 7.08
C CYS A 156 -4.27 13.31 8.29
N GLY A 157 -3.97 14.56 8.64
CA GLY A 157 -3.16 14.88 9.83
C GLY A 157 -1.67 14.50 9.77
N ALA A 158 -1.18 13.88 8.69
CA ALA A 158 0.19 13.37 8.56
C ALA A 158 1.28 14.40 8.88
N GLN A 159 1.20 15.60 8.29
CA GLN A 159 2.22 16.64 8.54
C GLN A 159 2.26 17.07 10.02
N ALA A 160 1.09 17.26 10.65
CA ALA A 160 1.02 17.62 12.06
C ALA A 160 1.60 16.52 12.97
N PHE A 161 1.37 15.25 12.60
CA PHE A 161 1.97 14.11 13.28
C PHE A 161 3.50 14.13 13.17
N PHE A 162 4.06 14.24 11.97
CA PHE A 162 5.51 14.23 11.79
C PHE A 162 6.20 15.44 12.41
N ASP A 163 5.60 16.64 12.34
CA ASP A 163 6.10 17.83 13.04
C ASP A 163 6.19 17.60 14.55
N ALA A 164 5.16 16.99 15.14
CA ALA A 164 5.11 16.68 16.56
C ALA A 164 6.09 15.56 16.95
N ALA A 165 6.19 14.50 16.15
CA ALA A 165 7.11 13.38 16.36
C ALA A 165 8.56 13.86 16.28
N ASN A 166 8.92 14.62 15.24
CA ASN A 166 10.25 15.19 15.08
C ASN A 166 10.60 16.19 16.19
N THR A 167 9.60 16.93 16.69
CA THR A 167 9.78 17.77 17.89
C THR A 167 10.05 16.93 19.14
N ALA A 168 9.32 15.82 19.33
CA ALA A 168 9.53 14.90 20.44
C ALA A 168 10.92 14.22 20.36
N VAL A 169 11.41 13.91 19.15
CA VAL A 169 12.77 13.39 18.91
C VAL A 169 13.82 14.43 19.31
N ARG A 170 13.70 15.67 18.81
CA ARG A 170 14.62 16.77 19.17
C ARG A 170 14.63 17.07 20.67
N ALA A 171 13.48 16.92 21.33
CA ALA A 171 13.35 17.09 22.78
C ALA A 171 13.80 15.86 23.58
N GLY A 172 14.24 14.77 22.94
CA GLY A 172 14.66 13.53 23.60
C GLY A 172 13.53 12.71 24.23
N LYS A 173 12.26 13.06 23.97
CA LYS A 173 11.08 12.34 24.48
C LYS A 173 10.77 11.08 23.67
N LEU A 174 10.94 11.16 22.35
CA LEU A 174 10.78 10.03 21.44
C LEU A 174 12.17 9.55 21.00
N ARG A 175 12.46 8.26 21.19
CA ARG A 175 13.67 7.63 20.69
C ARG A 175 13.32 6.72 19.52
N ILE A 176 13.93 6.99 18.37
CA ILE A 176 13.79 6.15 17.18
C ILE A 176 14.84 5.04 17.26
N PRO A 177 14.46 3.75 17.14
CA PRO A 177 15.43 2.66 17.08
C PRO A 177 16.36 2.82 15.88
N PRO A 178 17.67 2.58 16.04
CA PRO A 178 18.59 2.62 14.90
C PRO A 178 18.27 1.50 13.90
N LEU A 179 18.64 1.70 12.64
CA LEU A 179 18.67 0.60 11.67
C LEU A 179 19.66 -0.48 12.14
N GLY A 180 19.24 -1.75 12.04
CA GLY A 180 20.05 -2.90 12.40
C GLY A 180 21.16 -3.21 11.41
N ARG A 181 21.76 -4.39 11.56
CA ARG A 181 22.63 -5.01 10.54
C ARG A 181 21.96 -6.26 10.01
N ALA A 182 21.92 -6.38 8.69
CA ALA A 182 21.43 -7.56 8.00
C ALA A 182 22.45 -8.71 8.11
N LYS A 183 22.00 -9.94 7.78
CA LYS A 183 22.81 -11.16 7.78
C LYS A 183 24.01 -11.12 6.83
N ASP A 184 23.97 -10.25 5.82
CA ASP A 184 25.08 -10.00 4.89
C ASP A 184 26.13 -9.01 5.45
N GLY A 185 25.91 -8.47 6.65
CA GLY A 185 26.77 -7.51 7.33
C GLY A 185 26.54 -6.05 6.96
N ARG A 186 25.71 -5.75 5.95
CA ARG A 186 25.33 -4.39 5.55
C ARG A 186 24.26 -3.83 6.51
N PRO A 187 24.05 -2.50 6.55
CA PRO A 187 22.92 -1.93 7.27
C PRO A 187 21.60 -2.56 6.80
N CYS A 188 20.66 -2.74 7.74
CA CYS A 188 19.28 -3.07 7.39
C CYS A 188 18.70 -1.95 6.52
N PRO A 189 17.96 -2.30 5.45
CA PRO A 189 17.32 -1.29 4.62
C PRO A 189 16.25 -0.54 5.42
N SER A 190 15.91 0.65 4.95
CA SER A 190 14.72 1.38 5.36
C SER A 190 13.83 1.60 4.15
N VAL A 191 12.64 2.16 4.34
CA VAL A 191 11.76 2.58 3.23
C VAL A 191 12.35 3.68 2.34
N ARG A 192 13.48 4.30 2.72
CA ARG A 192 14.22 5.24 1.87
C ARG A 192 15.51 4.64 1.32
N ASP A 193 15.63 3.31 1.30
CA ASP A 193 16.75 2.59 0.71
C ASP A 193 16.40 2.10 -0.70
N PHE A 194 17.34 2.25 -1.64
CA PHE A 194 17.12 1.82 -3.03
C PHE A 194 17.03 0.29 -3.22
N SER A 195 17.27 -0.50 -2.18
CA SER A 195 17.03 -1.95 -2.18
C SER A 195 15.58 -2.39 -1.98
N LEU A 196 14.72 -1.50 -1.45
CA LEU A 196 13.29 -1.77 -1.42
C LEU A 196 12.67 -1.71 -2.83
N VAL A 197 13.38 -1.03 -3.74
CA VAL A 197 13.16 -0.99 -5.19
C VAL A 197 11.72 -0.60 -5.53
N ASP A 198 11.52 0.69 -5.80
CA ASP A 198 10.22 1.18 -6.24
C ASP A 198 10.37 2.51 -7.01
N GLN A 199 9.34 2.94 -7.74
CA GLN A 199 9.32 4.27 -8.38
C GLN A 199 9.04 5.40 -7.37
N ASP A 200 8.45 5.07 -6.23
CA ASP A 200 7.99 6.01 -5.23
C ASP A 200 7.94 5.41 -3.82
N GLN A 201 9.10 4.95 -3.33
CA GLN A 201 9.14 4.40 -1.97
C GLN A 201 8.55 5.37 -0.96
N SER A 202 8.04 4.81 0.14
CA SER A 202 7.28 5.45 1.24
C SER A 202 5.77 5.25 1.15
N ASP A 203 5.29 4.38 0.27
CA ASP A 203 3.86 4.06 0.12
C ASP A 203 3.53 2.59 0.51
N ASN A 204 2.27 2.19 0.52
CA ASN A 204 1.32 2.74 1.47
C ASN A 204 1.46 2.12 2.86
N VAL A 205 0.42 1.45 3.38
CA VAL A 205 0.26 1.13 4.79
C VAL A 205 0.54 -0.34 5.06
N THR A 206 0.80 -0.67 6.32
CA THR A 206 1.08 -2.05 6.76
C THR A 206 -0.18 -2.80 7.19
N THR A 207 -1.29 -2.07 7.38
CA THR A 207 -2.61 -2.57 7.76
C THR A 207 -3.02 -3.83 7.02
N THR A 208 -3.64 -4.75 7.75
CA THR A 208 -4.35 -5.91 7.19
C THR A 208 -5.76 -5.99 7.77
N TYR A 209 -6.66 -6.62 7.01
CA TYR A 209 -8.01 -6.94 7.47
C TYR A 209 -8.30 -8.43 7.36
N LEU A 210 -9.40 -8.84 7.97
CA LEU A 210 -9.98 -10.17 7.84
C LEU A 210 -11.25 -10.08 6.99
N ALA A 211 -11.30 -10.83 5.89
CA ALA A 211 -12.48 -10.98 5.04
C ALA A 211 -13.20 -12.30 5.33
N THR A 212 -14.51 -12.20 5.50
CA THR A 212 -15.42 -13.34 5.65
C THR A 212 -15.91 -13.80 4.28
N ARG A 213 -16.41 -15.05 4.20
CA ARG A 213 -16.91 -15.63 2.92
C ARG A 213 -18.07 -14.84 2.30
N ASP A 214 -18.85 -14.14 3.10
CA ASP A 214 -19.95 -13.27 2.67
C ASP A 214 -19.49 -11.85 2.29
N GLY A 215 -18.17 -11.60 2.25
CA GLY A 215 -17.57 -10.35 1.80
C GLY A 215 -17.65 -9.21 2.82
N ARG A 216 -17.84 -9.50 4.11
CA ARG A 216 -17.69 -8.49 5.18
C ARG A 216 -16.28 -8.50 5.72
N THR A 217 -15.78 -7.32 6.10
CA THR A 217 -14.44 -7.15 6.67
C THR A 217 -14.47 -6.88 8.18
N ALA A 218 -13.37 -7.20 8.84
CA ALA A 218 -13.09 -6.86 10.23
C ALA A 218 -11.60 -6.52 10.43
N GLN A 219 -11.30 -5.80 11.51
CA GLN A 219 -9.91 -5.54 11.91
C GLN A 219 -9.18 -6.87 12.14
N ALA A 220 -7.91 -6.96 11.70
CA ALA A 220 -7.07 -8.15 11.86
C ALA A 220 -6.50 -8.28 13.27
N THR A 221 -7.37 -8.61 14.23
CA THR A 221 -6.99 -8.88 15.62
C THR A 221 -6.97 -10.36 15.92
N ALA A 222 -6.21 -10.77 16.95
CA ALA A 222 -6.25 -12.15 17.45
C ALA A 222 -7.67 -12.59 17.84
N ALA A 223 -8.47 -11.66 18.38
CA ALA A 223 -9.84 -11.95 18.78
C ALA A 223 -10.74 -12.21 17.57
N ASN A 224 -10.67 -11.36 16.54
CA ASN A 224 -11.47 -11.53 15.33
C ASN A 224 -11.06 -12.78 14.55
N ALA A 225 -9.77 -13.09 14.46
CA ALA A 225 -9.27 -14.30 13.81
C ALA A 225 -9.83 -15.59 14.43
N ARG A 226 -10.04 -15.62 15.75
CA ARG A 226 -10.62 -16.79 16.45
C ARG A 226 -12.12 -16.97 16.20
N VAL A 227 -12.88 -15.88 16.04
CA VAL A 227 -14.35 -15.95 15.97
C VAL A 227 -14.91 -16.00 14.54
N LEU A 228 -14.16 -15.51 13.54
CA LEU A 228 -14.67 -15.34 12.17
C LEU A 228 -14.59 -16.59 11.27
N GLY A 229 -14.19 -17.75 11.80
CA GLY A 229 -14.34 -19.04 11.11
C GLY A 229 -13.55 -19.19 9.80
N LYS A 230 -12.21 -19.13 9.89
CA LYS A 230 -11.26 -19.15 8.76
C LYS A 230 -11.42 -17.96 7.80
N PRO A 231 -11.30 -16.72 8.28
CA PRO A 231 -11.29 -15.55 7.40
C PRO A 231 -10.07 -15.56 6.47
N ALA A 232 -10.21 -14.96 5.29
CA ALA A 232 -9.08 -14.59 4.45
C ALA A 232 -8.41 -13.32 5.02
N THR A 233 -7.11 -13.17 4.81
CA THR A 233 -6.39 -11.94 5.17
C THR A 233 -6.25 -11.06 3.95
N LEU A 234 -6.73 -9.82 4.05
CA LEU A 234 -6.52 -8.80 3.03
C LEU A 234 -5.30 -7.96 3.43
N ALA A 235 -4.49 -7.59 2.45
CA ALA A 235 -3.30 -6.79 2.67
C ALA A 235 -3.15 -5.73 1.57
N ASN A 236 -2.54 -4.61 1.96
CA ASN A 236 -2.17 -3.56 1.00
C ASN A 236 -0.88 -3.94 0.26
N GLY A 237 -0.85 -3.74 -1.07
CA GLY A 237 0.38 -3.73 -1.84
C GLY A 237 1.18 -2.47 -1.51
N SER A 238 2.12 -2.58 -0.58
CA SER A 238 2.83 -1.43 0.01
C SER A 238 4.31 -1.72 0.17
N ASP A 239 5.13 -0.69 -0.04
CA ASP A 239 6.55 -0.66 0.31
C ASP A 239 6.81 -0.85 1.80
N ASN A 240 6.06 -0.15 2.64
CA ASN A 240 6.14 -0.33 4.09
C ASN A 240 5.88 -1.78 4.48
N ARG A 241 4.83 -2.40 3.93
CA ARG A 241 4.56 -3.82 4.17
C ARG A 241 5.64 -4.73 3.57
N LEU A 242 6.12 -4.42 2.37
CA LEU A 242 7.18 -5.18 1.70
C LEU A 242 8.44 -5.21 2.57
N LEU A 243 8.81 -4.06 3.15
CA LEU A 243 9.92 -3.96 4.09
C LEU A 243 9.67 -4.84 5.31
N ASP A 244 8.58 -4.59 6.04
CA ASP A 244 8.36 -5.15 7.37
C ASP A 244 8.08 -6.65 7.36
N ALA A 245 7.31 -7.12 6.38
CA ALA A 245 6.79 -8.49 6.36
C ALA A 245 7.65 -9.44 5.50
N PHE A 246 8.49 -8.92 4.60
CA PHE A 246 9.23 -9.76 3.64
C PHE A 246 10.73 -9.48 3.63
N VAL A 247 11.15 -8.24 3.37
CA VAL A 247 12.57 -7.89 3.24
C VAL A 247 13.30 -8.00 4.58
N ASP A 248 12.78 -7.39 5.63
CA ASP A 248 13.40 -7.43 6.95
C ASP A 248 13.55 -8.86 7.48
N PRO A 249 12.51 -9.71 7.48
CA PRO A 249 12.63 -11.10 7.90
C PRO A 249 13.65 -11.91 7.08
N ALA A 250 13.68 -11.73 5.75
CA ALA A 250 14.64 -12.41 4.88
C ALA A 250 16.08 -12.04 5.26
N LEU A 251 16.33 -10.75 5.46
CA LEU A 251 17.64 -10.21 5.81
C LEU A 251 18.01 -10.37 7.30
N GLY A 252 17.07 -10.79 8.15
CA GLY A 252 17.28 -10.90 9.61
C GLY A 252 17.24 -9.55 10.32
N CYS A 253 16.62 -8.56 9.71
CA CYS A 253 16.37 -7.25 10.28
C CYS A 253 15.11 -7.26 11.17
N THR A 254 14.99 -6.24 12.01
CA THR A 254 13.86 -6.11 12.94
C THR A 254 13.15 -4.79 12.64
N PRO A 255 11.87 -4.85 12.25
CA PRO A 255 11.07 -3.64 11.99
C PRO A 255 10.90 -2.78 13.25
N PHE A 256 10.66 -1.49 13.05
CA PHE A 256 10.29 -0.61 14.16
C PHE A 256 8.82 -0.82 14.53
N THR A 257 8.58 -1.48 15.66
CA THR A 257 7.22 -1.73 16.17
C THR A 257 6.88 -0.92 17.41
N VAL A 258 5.59 -0.59 17.57
CA VAL A 258 5.00 0.02 18.78
C VAL A 258 3.68 -0.68 19.15
N PRO A 259 3.07 -0.43 20.32
CA PRO A 259 1.82 -1.08 20.70
C PRO A 259 0.66 -0.76 19.73
N ASP A 260 -0.05 -1.80 19.30
CA ASP A 260 -1.29 -1.70 18.50
C ASP A 260 -2.52 -1.56 19.41
N LEU A 261 -3.20 -0.42 19.35
CA LEU A 261 -4.45 -0.19 20.07
C LEU A 261 -5.62 -1.01 19.51
N THR A 262 -5.52 -1.49 18.26
CA THR A 262 -6.50 -2.39 17.66
C THR A 262 -6.39 -3.81 18.22
N ASP A 263 -5.19 -4.34 18.48
CA ASP A 263 -4.97 -5.70 19.01
C ASP A 263 -4.30 -5.72 20.40
N ARG A 264 -4.88 -4.98 21.36
CA ARG A 264 -4.53 -5.04 22.81
C ARG A 264 -3.05 -4.80 23.11
N GLY A 265 -2.41 -3.90 22.38
CA GLY A 265 -1.02 -3.50 22.56
C GLY A 265 0.00 -4.49 22.00
N ARG A 266 -0.43 -5.49 21.22
CA ARG A 266 0.53 -6.34 20.48
C ARG A 266 1.39 -5.46 19.57
N PRO A 267 2.72 -5.68 19.50
CA PRO A 267 3.57 -4.86 18.64
C PRO A 267 3.15 -4.97 17.17
N THR A 268 3.09 -3.83 16.50
CA THR A 268 2.82 -3.72 15.05
C THR A 268 3.70 -2.62 14.44
N THR A 269 3.83 -2.63 13.12
CA THR A 269 4.47 -1.57 12.34
C THR A 269 3.45 -0.56 11.82
N SER A 270 3.93 0.49 11.17
CA SER A 270 3.13 1.43 10.39
C SER A 270 4.03 2.20 9.41
N LEU A 271 3.43 2.79 8.37
CA LEU A 271 4.12 3.70 7.45
C LEU A 271 4.89 4.77 8.22
N ALA A 272 4.25 5.40 9.21
CA ALA A 272 4.87 6.49 9.93
C ALA A 272 6.07 6.06 10.78
N LEU A 273 6.07 4.83 11.32
CA LEU A 273 7.22 4.30 12.04
C LEU A 273 8.40 4.07 11.09
N ASN A 274 8.13 3.49 9.93
CA ASN A 274 9.14 3.25 8.90
C ASN A 274 9.74 4.56 8.39
N GLU A 275 8.91 5.59 8.14
CA GLU A 275 9.40 6.92 7.75
C GLU A 275 10.24 7.58 8.84
N LEU A 276 9.82 7.50 10.11
CA LEU A 276 10.61 8.03 11.23
C LEU A 276 11.96 7.32 11.35
N GLN A 277 11.99 5.99 11.17
CA GLN A 277 13.22 5.21 11.20
C GLN A 277 14.13 5.55 10.02
N ALA A 278 13.57 5.68 8.82
CA ALA A 278 14.30 6.07 7.62
C ALA A 278 14.88 7.48 7.75
N ALA A 279 14.10 8.45 8.24
CA ALA A 279 14.56 9.82 8.49
C ALA A 279 15.70 9.88 9.51
N ALA A 280 15.67 9.03 10.55
CA ALA A 280 16.71 9.00 11.58
C ALA A 280 17.96 8.22 11.17
N GLY A 281 17.80 7.14 10.40
CA GLY A 281 18.82 6.11 10.20
C GLY A 281 19.41 6.02 8.79
N GLN A 282 18.65 6.34 7.74
CA GLN A 282 19.11 6.15 6.36
C GLN A 282 20.27 7.10 6.05
N ARG A 283 21.29 6.56 5.40
CA ARG A 283 22.45 7.32 4.91
C ARG A 283 22.42 7.39 3.39
N ASN A 284 23.24 8.29 2.83
CA ASN A 284 23.32 8.42 1.38
C ASN A 284 23.75 7.10 0.72
N PRO A 285 23.13 6.72 -0.41
CA PRO A 285 22.04 7.44 -1.08
C PRO A 285 20.68 7.26 -0.38
N VAL A 286 19.90 8.35 -0.29
CA VAL A 286 18.54 8.34 0.29
C VAL A 286 17.52 8.42 -0.85
N ALA A 287 16.64 7.44 -0.95
CA ALA A 287 15.54 7.41 -1.90
C ALA A 287 14.41 8.34 -1.42
N LEU A 288 14.32 9.50 -2.04
CA LEU A 288 13.24 10.46 -1.82
C LEU A 288 12.37 10.52 -3.08
N VAL A 289 11.05 10.63 -2.93
CA VAL A 289 10.09 10.61 -4.04
C VAL A 289 10.51 11.60 -5.12
N PRO A 290 10.90 11.14 -6.33
CA PRO A 290 11.48 12.00 -7.35
C PRO A 290 10.41 12.90 -7.99
N PRO A 291 10.77 14.04 -8.59
CA PRO A 291 9.79 14.90 -9.29
C PRO A 291 9.08 14.24 -10.48
N GLY A 292 9.61 13.12 -11.00
CA GLY A 292 9.01 12.35 -12.09
C GLY A 292 8.24 11.12 -11.62
N ASP A 293 8.04 10.96 -10.31
CA ASP A 293 7.16 9.93 -9.78
C ASP A 293 5.73 10.07 -10.37
N PRO A 294 5.13 9.00 -10.91
CA PRO A 294 3.77 9.00 -11.47
C PRO A 294 2.70 9.58 -10.53
N MET A 295 2.81 9.33 -9.22
CA MET A 295 1.81 9.75 -8.22
C MET A 295 1.83 11.27 -8.02
N THR A 296 2.94 11.94 -8.35
CA THR A 296 3.14 13.38 -8.17
C THR A 296 3.10 14.20 -9.46
N LEU A 297 2.81 13.57 -10.60
CA LEU A 297 2.60 14.27 -11.87
C LEU A 297 1.25 15.03 -11.89
N VAL A 298 1.21 16.15 -12.61
CA VAL A 298 -0.01 16.89 -12.95
C VAL A 298 -0.13 16.94 -14.47
N GLY A 299 -1.16 16.28 -15.02
CA GLY A 299 -1.32 16.17 -16.47
C GLY A 299 -0.11 15.52 -17.14
N GLY A 300 0.50 14.53 -16.48
CA GLY A 300 1.69 13.82 -16.95
C GLY A 300 3.02 14.57 -16.75
N LYS A 301 3.02 15.80 -16.22
CA LYS A 301 4.23 16.62 -16.05
C LYS A 301 4.67 16.72 -14.58
N PRO A 302 5.99 16.77 -14.30
CA PRO A 302 6.51 17.03 -12.96
C PRO A 302 5.91 18.27 -12.31
N SER A 303 5.53 18.17 -11.03
CA SER A 303 4.96 19.28 -10.27
C SER A 303 5.61 19.39 -8.90
N THR A 304 6.48 20.37 -8.70
CA THR A 304 7.11 20.63 -7.39
C THR A 304 6.09 20.75 -6.27
N ALA A 305 4.94 21.39 -6.53
CA ALA A 305 3.90 21.55 -5.52
C ALA A 305 3.28 20.21 -5.12
N LYS A 306 2.94 19.35 -6.10
CA LYS A 306 2.33 18.04 -5.81
C LYS A 306 3.35 17.08 -5.18
N THR A 307 4.60 17.07 -5.63
CA THR A 307 5.68 16.29 -5.01
C THR A 307 5.92 16.74 -3.57
N ASN A 308 5.93 18.05 -3.28
CA ASN A 308 6.10 18.53 -1.91
C ASN A 308 4.92 18.17 -1.00
N LEU A 309 3.69 18.17 -1.52
CA LEU A 309 2.53 17.68 -0.77
C LEU A 309 2.68 16.21 -0.40
N TYR A 310 3.08 15.37 -1.37
CA TYR A 310 3.32 13.94 -1.12
C TYR A 310 4.41 13.74 -0.08
N ARG A 311 5.59 14.35 -0.30
CA ARG A 311 6.74 14.25 0.60
C ARG A 311 6.42 14.68 2.04
N ALA A 312 5.64 15.74 2.22
CA ALA A 312 5.20 16.17 3.54
C ALA A 312 4.28 15.14 4.23
N GLY A 313 3.55 14.34 3.45
CA GLY A 313 2.73 13.22 3.93
C GLY A 313 3.53 12.01 4.40
N VAL A 314 4.83 11.94 4.10
CA VAL A 314 5.74 10.83 4.42
C VAL A 314 7.05 11.29 5.06
N ASP A 315 7.04 12.44 5.74
CA ASP A 315 8.20 13.03 6.44
C ASP A 315 9.47 13.22 5.61
N GLN A 316 9.32 13.40 4.30
CA GLN A 316 10.44 13.69 3.41
C GLN A 316 10.65 15.20 3.30
N PRO A 317 11.91 15.68 3.20
CA PRO A 317 12.18 17.09 3.01
C PRO A 317 11.61 17.58 1.67
N PRO A 318 11.17 18.85 1.60
CA PRO A 318 10.69 19.42 0.35
C PRO A 318 11.77 19.33 -0.73
N LEU A 319 11.31 19.25 -1.96
CA LEU A 319 12.15 19.11 -3.14
C LEU A 319 13.11 20.28 -3.28
N ASP A 320 14.42 20.00 -3.23
CA ASP A 320 15.45 20.95 -3.64
C ASP A 320 15.55 20.94 -5.17
N ARG A 321 15.08 22.01 -5.80
CA ARG A 321 15.04 22.15 -7.26
C ARG A 321 16.43 22.17 -7.91
N ARG A 322 17.50 22.34 -7.14
CA ARG A 322 18.88 22.31 -7.64
C ARG A 322 19.44 20.91 -7.79
N THR A 323 18.96 19.96 -6.98
CA THR A 323 19.56 18.64 -6.83
C THR A 323 18.59 17.50 -7.16
N ALA A 324 17.29 17.70 -6.95
CA ALA A 324 16.29 16.70 -7.24
C ALA A 324 16.10 16.49 -8.74
N SER A 325 16.38 15.27 -9.19
CA SER A 325 16.30 14.88 -10.59
C SER A 325 15.84 13.43 -10.70
N THR A 326 14.78 13.19 -11.46
CA THR A 326 14.31 11.84 -11.80
C THR A 326 15.42 11.02 -12.46
N ARG A 327 16.29 11.67 -13.25
CA ARG A 327 17.43 11.01 -13.88
C ARG A 327 18.48 10.57 -12.86
N ALA A 328 18.81 11.43 -11.89
CA ALA A 328 19.73 11.06 -10.82
C ALA A 328 19.17 9.92 -9.95
N TYR A 329 17.86 9.96 -9.70
CA TYR A 329 17.14 8.89 -9.02
C TYR A 329 17.22 7.58 -9.81
N CYS A 330 16.88 7.57 -11.11
CA CYS A 330 17.01 6.40 -12.00
C CYS A 330 18.41 5.78 -11.96
N ARG A 331 19.47 6.61 -12.04
CA ARG A 331 20.85 6.11 -11.98
C ARG A 331 21.14 5.39 -10.68
N THR A 332 20.68 5.95 -9.56
CA THR A 332 20.92 5.41 -8.23
C THR A 332 20.08 4.16 -7.98
N LEU A 333 18.80 4.17 -8.36
CA LEU A 333 17.91 3.01 -8.30
C LEU A 333 18.52 1.82 -9.07
N ARG A 334 19.04 2.08 -10.27
CA ARG A 334 19.72 1.06 -11.06
C ARG A 334 20.95 0.51 -10.36
N SER A 335 21.89 1.37 -9.95
CA SER A 335 23.15 0.90 -9.39
C SER A 335 22.97 0.29 -8.00
N ALA A 336 22.39 1.05 -7.06
CA ALA A 336 22.25 0.63 -5.67
C ALA A 336 21.23 -0.51 -5.50
N GLY A 337 20.14 -0.47 -6.25
CA GLY A 337 19.14 -1.55 -6.25
C GLY A 337 19.74 -2.87 -6.76
N LEU A 338 20.41 -2.85 -7.92
CA LEU A 338 21.06 -4.04 -8.47
C LEU A 338 22.18 -4.58 -7.57
N ASP A 339 23.00 -3.69 -7.01
CA ASP A 339 24.07 -4.05 -6.07
C ASP A 339 23.53 -4.74 -4.83
N ARG A 340 22.36 -4.30 -4.31
CA ARG A 340 21.74 -4.96 -3.15
C ARG A 340 21.13 -6.30 -3.52
N LEU A 341 20.36 -6.38 -4.60
CA LEU A 341 19.78 -7.65 -5.07
C LEU A 341 20.84 -8.72 -5.31
N THR A 342 21.98 -8.33 -5.87
CA THR A 342 23.12 -9.23 -6.10
C THR A 342 23.74 -9.71 -4.78
N ALA A 343 23.93 -8.80 -3.82
CA ALA A 343 24.50 -9.14 -2.51
C ALA A 343 23.58 -10.09 -1.71
N ASP A 344 22.27 -9.82 -1.73
CA ASP A 344 21.30 -10.53 -0.90
C ASP A 344 20.66 -11.74 -1.60
N ARG A 345 21.02 -12.04 -2.85
CA ARG A 345 20.40 -13.11 -3.65
C ARG A 345 20.23 -14.44 -2.90
N ARG A 346 21.21 -14.82 -2.08
CA ARG A 346 21.18 -16.08 -1.31
C ARG A 346 20.17 -16.06 -0.17
N LEU A 347 19.86 -14.88 0.36
CA LEU A 347 18.87 -14.65 1.41
C LEU A 347 17.47 -14.45 0.81
N LEU A 348 17.38 -13.76 -0.33
CA LEU A 348 16.11 -13.41 -0.98
C LEU A 348 15.50 -14.55 -1.82
N ARG A 349 16.33 -15.39 -2.46
CA ARG A 349 15.84 -16.49 -3.30
C ARG A 349 14.99 -17.53 -2.55
N PRO A 350 15.32 -17.96 -1.31
CA PRO A 350 14.47 -18.87 -0.56
C PRO A 350 13.33 -18.16 0.20
N ALA A 351 13.30 -16.83 0.23
CA ALA A 351 12.31 -16.07 1.00
C ALA A 351 10.99 -15.93 0.21
N PRO A 352 9.84 -15.97 0.91
CA PRO A 352 8.54 -15.71 0.29
C PRO A 352 8.45 -14.23 -0.11
N SER A 353 7.62 -13.95 -1.12
CA SER A 353 7.26 -12.59 -1.54
C SER A 353 5.78 -12.32 -1.29
N PRO A 354 5.30 -11.08 -1.50
CA PRO A 354 3.87 -10.78 -1.53
C PRO A 354 3.09 -11.61 -2.56
N ASP A 355 3.73 -11.99 -3.67
CA ASP A 355 3.13 -12.80 -4.72
C ASP A 355 3.31 -14.29 -4.41
N ASP A 356 2.18 -15.00 -4.34
CA ASP A 356 2.14 -16.43 -4.03
C ASP A 356 2.98 -17.24 -5.03
N GLY A 357 3.89 -18.07 -4.50
CA GLY A 357 4.77 -18.92 -5.30
C GLY A 357 5.93 -18.19 -5.98
N VAL A 358 6.07 -16.87 -5.79
CA VAL A 358 7.19 -16.08 -6.30
C VAL A 358 8.20 -15.85 -5.19
N SER A 359 9.49 -16.06 -5.48
CA SER A 359 10.56 -15.75 -4.53
C SER A 359 10.73 -14.24 -4.36
N LEU A 360 11.16 -13.80 -3.18
CA LEU A 360 11.40 -12.37 -2.92
C LEU A 360 12.45 -11.77 -3.87
N LEU A 361 13.47 -12.55 -4.24
CA LEU A 361 14.47 -12.11 -5.23
C LEU A 361 13.81 -11.79 -6.58
N LYS A 362 12.93 -12.68 -7.06
CA LYS A 362 12.20 -12.47 -8.31
C LYS A 362 11.26 -11.27 -8.22
N PHE A 363 10.48 -11.19 -7.15
CA PHE A 363 9.56 -10.08 -6.92
C PHE A 363 10.28 -8.72 -6.97
N LEU A 364 11.37 -8.56 -6.23
CA LEU A 364 12.13 -7.30 -6.22
C LEU A 364 12.85 -7.03 -7.55
N THR A 365 13.22 -8.08 -8.28
CA THR A 365 13.80 -7.97 -9.62
C THR A 365 12.78 -7.45 -10.65
N ASP A 366 11.59 -8.05 -10.67
CA ASP A 366 10.47 -7.61 -11.50
C ASP A 366 10.07 -6.17 -11.16
N ARG A 367 10.04 -5.86 -9.86
CA ARG A 367 9.76 -4.50 -9.37
C ARG A 367 10.80 -3.50 -9.85
N LEU A 368 12.10 -3.83 -9.81
CA LEU A 368 13.16 -2.94 -10.31
C LEU A 368 12.96 -2.62 -11.78
N GLN A 369 12.67 -3.64 -12.57
CA GLN A 369 12.37 -3.46 -13.98
C GLN A 369 11.13 -2.58 -14.18
N GLY A 370 10.06 -2.83 -13.44
CA GLY A 370 8.82 -2.04 -13.47
C GLY A 370 9.07 -0.57 -13.15
N SER A 371 9.74 -0.28 -12.03
CA SER A 371 10.02 1.09 -11.59
C SER A 371 10.91 1.85 -12.58
N LEU A 372 11.91 1.19 -13.16
CA LEU A 372 12.74 1.78 -14.22
C LEU A 372 11.90 2.12 -15.47
N GLN A 373 10.88 1.34 -15.80
CA GLN A 373 9.98 1.65 -16.92
C GLN A 373 9.02 2.80 -16.57
N GLN A 374 8.38 2.76 -15.41
CA GLN A 374 7.41 3.77 -14.97
C GLN A 374 8.04 5.16 -14.82
N LEU A 375 9.28 5.23 -14.33
CA LEU A 375 10.05 6.48 -14.25
C LEU A 375 10.63 6.94 -15.60
N GLY A 376 10.46 6.16 -16.68
CA GLY A 376 10.99 6.47 -18.00
C GLY A 376 12.52 6.34 -18.11
N CYS A 377 13.14 5.45 -17.33
CA CYS A 377 14.59 5.30 -17.31
C CYS A 377 15.16 4.52 -18.54
N THR A 378 14.34 3.76 -19.27
CA THR A 378 14.79 2.80 -20.31
C THR A 378 14.54 3.20 -21.77
N ARG A 379 13.70 4.20 -22.09
CA ARG A 379 13.44 4.73 -23.46
C ARG A 379 12.96 6.18 -23.39
N PRO A 380 13.05 7.00 -24.48
CA PRO A 380 12.25 8.21 -24.60
C PRO A 380 10.79 7.79 -24.48
N ALA A 381 10.05 8.33 -23.52
CA ALA A 381 8.71 7.89 -23.17
C ALA A 381 7.82 7.71 -24.41
N ALA A 382 7.57 6.46 -24.79
CA ALA A 382 6.45 6.05 -25.62
C ALA A 382 5.35 5.47 -24.73
N SER A 383 5.15 6.06 -23.55
CA SER A 383 3.91 5.90 -22.81
C SER A 383 2.91 6.89 -23.40
N ALA A 384 1.63 6.52 -23.50
CA ALA A 384 0.54 7.42 -23.89
C ALA A 384 0.31 8.60 -22.90
N HIS A 385 1.33 8.94 -22.10
CA HIS A 385 1.37 10.01 -21.12
C HIS A 385 2.54 10.94 -21.45
N PRO A 386 2.29 12.03 -22.20
CA PRO A 386 3.31 12.98 -22.57
C PRO A 386 3.56 13.94 -21.40
N GLY A 387 4.65 13.75 -20.66
CA GLY A 387 5.11 14.83 -19.77
C GLY A 387 6.31 14.58 -18.87
N ALA A 388 6.79 13.34 -18.73
CA ALA A 388 8.09 13.05 -18.11
C ALA A 388 9.18 12.94 -19.20
N ALA A 389 9.52 14.03 -19.87
CA ALA A 389 10.60 14.00 -20.85
C ALA A 389 11.40 15.32 -20.89
N ALA A 390 12.48 15.37 -20.13
CA ALA A 390 13.75 15.56 -20.83
C ALA A 390 14.11 14.18 -21.38
N GLU A 391 14.41 14.06 -22.67
CA GLU A 391 14.82 12.81 -23.30
C GLU A 391 15.88 12.11 -22.42
N PRO A 392 15.70 10.82 -22.07
CA PRO A 392 16.69 10.14 -21.25
C PRO A 392 17.99 10.07 -22.05
N ASP A 393 19.11 10.41 -21.41
CA ASP A 393 20.44 10.34 -22.02
C ASP A 393 20.66 8.94 -22.61
N PRO A 394 21.11 8.78 -23.87
CA PRO A 394 21.39 7.47 -24.47
C PRO A 394 22.28 6.58 -23.59
N ALA A 395 23.21 7.16 -22.82
CA ALA A 395 24.02 6.42 -21.86
C ALA A 395 23.19 5.85 -20.70
N ASP A 396 22.21 6.62 -20.20
CA ASP A 396 21.30 6.16 -19.16
C ASP A 396 20.35 5.06 -19.66
N GLN A 397 19.94 5.11 -20.94
CA GLN A 397 19.12 4.07 -21.56
C GLN A 397 19.90 2.76 -21.76
N ALA A 398 21.13 2.86 -22.27
CA ALA A 398 22.00 1.71 -22.47
C ALA A 398 22.29 1.01 -21.13
N ALA A 399 22.61 1.78 -20.10
CA ALA A 399 22.84 1.24 -18.76
C ALA A 399 21.58 0.62 -18.14
N ALA A 400 20.39 1.20 -18.35
CA ALA A 400 19.13 0.61 -17.87
C ALA A 400 18.83 -0.72 -18.57
N THR A 401 19.09 -0.81 -19.87
CA THR A 401 18.96 -2.06 -20.63
C THR A 401 19.92 -3.13 -20.13
N ASP A 402 21.15 -2.76 -19.78
CA ASP A 402 22.15 -3.68 -19.24
C ASP A 402 21.80 -4.17 -17.83
N ALA A 403 21.22 -3.30 -16.99
CA ALA A 403 20.68 -3.71 -15.70
C ALA A 403 19.55 -4.73 -15.86
N VAL A 404 18.60 -4.51 -16.77
CA VAL A 404 17.54 -5.47 -17.09
C VAL A 404 18.11 -6.82 -17.56
N ARG A 405 19.17 -6.80 -18.38
CA ARG A 405 19.87 -8.02 -18.78
C ARG A 405 20.50 -8.73 -17.58
N THR A 406 21.17 -7.99 -16.70
CA THR A 406 21.82 -8.54 -15.51
C THR A 406 20.80 -9.17 -14.57
N LEU A 407 19.65 -8.52 -14.38
CA LEU A 407 18.53 -9.07 -13.61
C LEU A 407 18.07 -10.43 -14.12
N GLY A 408 17.91 -10.58 -15.44
CA GLY A 408 17.58 -11.88 -16.04
C GLY A 408 18.63 -12.97 -15.79
N THR A 409 19.89 -12.62 -15.53
CA THR A 409 20.91 -13.60 -15.14
C THR A 409 20.85 -13.97 -13.65
N LEU A 410 20.46 -13.03 -12.78
CA LEU A 410 20.31 -13.26 -11.35
C LEU A 410 19.17 -14.23 -11.02
N GLU A 411 18.11 -14.24 -11.82
CA GLU A 411 16.98 -15.16 -11.64
C GLU A 411 17.32 -16.61 -12.04
N ASN A 412 18.26 -16.79 -12.99
CA ASN A 412 18.58 -18.08 -13.59
C ASN A 412 19.76 -18.83 -12.91
N GLY A 413 20.37 -18.26 -11.85
CA GLY A 413 21.53 -18.84 -11.14
C GLY A 413 21.35 -18.91 -9.63
#